data_AF-A2GBU3-F1
#
_entry.id   AF-A2GBU3-F1
#
_cell.length_a   1.000
_cell.length_b   1.000
_cell.length_c   1.000
_cell.angle_alpha   90.00
_cell.angle_beta   90.00
_cell.angle_gamma   90.00
#
_symmetry.space_group_name_H-M   'P 1'
#
loop_
_entity.id
_entity.type
_entity.pdbx_description
1 polymer ?
#
loop_
_entity_poly.entity_id
_entity_poly.type
_entity_poly.pdbx_seq_one_letter_code
_entity_poly.pdbx_strand_id
1 'polypeptide(L)'
;MQDDKTKLNNLDKVVDGLEQSTAARKLLMDAELSMSINLIKFVRKEAPTFEKDISFAIAPLQKVVKLEESELTSEIRLAEDLNDIVVRKRVITRLEQEQKSAADAYKQSKLDFENAKHLLQMEYNKKSTGKQLEYAEDKYKQAKTARIDALEKLRASTQKLLVEKYSIHCASPVAYSYSHRHNEKSDRKLTPYGRAYVRIYV
;
A
#
# COMPACT_ATOMS: atom_id res chain seq x y z
N MET A 1 -14.07 10.11 7.61
CA MET A 1 -13.28 9.81 8.84
C MET A 1 -13.69 8.51 9.51
N GLN A 2 -14.93 8.33 9.99
CA GLN A 2 -15.34 7.06 10.63
C GLN A 2 -15.33 5.89 9.62
N ASP A 3 -15.75 6.17 8.39
CA ASP A 3 -15.79 5.19 7.29
C ASP A 3 -14.39 4.80 6.76
N ASP A 4 -13.43 5.75 6.75
CA ASP A 4 -12.05 5.51 6.29
C ASP A 4 -11.22 4.70 7.31
N LYS A 5 -11.44 4.94 8.62
CA LYS A 5 -10.85 4.12 9.69
C LYS A 5 -11.31 2.68 9.61
N THR A 6 -12.61 2.46 9.37
CA THR A 6 -13.18 1.11 9.22
C THR A 6 -12.60 0.39 8.00
N LYS A 7 -12.42 1.09 6.87
CA LYS A 7 -11.81 0.53 5.66
C LYS A 7 -10.33 0.18 5.84
N LEU A 8 -9.56 1.01 6.55
CA LEU A 8 -8.16 0.68 6.89
C LEU A 8 -8.08 -0.56 7.79
N ASN A 9 -8.91 -0.60 8.84
CA ASN A 9 -8.94 -1.73 9.76
C ASN A 9 -9.33 -3.04 9.07
N ASN A 10 -10.12 -2.98 8.00
CA ASN A 10 -10.45 -4.15 7.20
C ASN A 10 -9.27 -4.62 6.34
N LEU A 11 -8.47 -3.71 5.79
CA LEU A 11 -7.26 -4.06 5.05
C LEU A 11 -6.19 -4.66 5.97
N ASP A 12 -6.04 -4.12 7.18
CA ASP A 12 -5.14 -4.68 8.20
C ASP A 12 -5.50 -6.14 8.51
N LYS A 13 -6.79 -6.44 8.72
CA LYS A 13 -7.26 -7.82 8.94
C LYS A 13 -6.99 -8.74 7.76
N VAL A 14 -7.04 -8.23 6.53
CA VAL A 14 -6.71 -9.02 5.33
C VAL A 14 -5.23 -9.35 5.29
N VAL A 15 -4.35 -8.37 5.58
CA VAL A 15 -2.90 -8.59 5.66
C VAL A 15 -2.59 -9.61 6.75
N ASP A 16 -3.10 -9.41 7.97
CA ASP A 16 -2.92 -10.34 9.10
C ASP A 16 -3.38 -11.76 8.75
N GLY A 17 -4.53 -11.88 8.07
CA GLY A 17 -5.07 -13.16 7.63
C GLY A 17 -4.18 -13.85 6.58
N LEU A 18 -3.62 -13.10 5.64
CA LEU A 18 -2.68 -13.63 4.63
C LEU A 18 -1.36 -14.08 5.28
N GLU A 19 -0.83 -13.31 6.22
CA GLU A 19 0.38 -13.68 6.99
C GLU A 19 0.15 -14.97 7.79
N GLN A 20 -0.99 -15.08 8.49
CA GLN A 20 -1.34 -16.30 9.23
C GLN A 20 -1.53 -17.49 8.30
N SER A 21 -2.20 -17.30 7.16
CA SER A 21 -2.44 -18.36 6.18
C SER A 21 -1.14 -18.88 5.57
N THR A 22 -0.24 -17.98 5.17
CA THR A 22 1.07 -18.34 4.60
C THR A 22 1.96 -19.02 5.63
N ALA A 23 1.97 -18.55 6.88
CA ALA A 23 2.68 -19.21 7.97
C ALA A 23 2.13 -20.62 8.25
N ALA A 24 0.81 -20.79 8.30
CA ALA A 24 0.18 -22.09 8.51
C ALA A 24 0.48 -23.08 7.38
N ARG A 25 0.41 -22.62 6.12
CA ARG A 25 0.74 -23.44 4.96
C ARG A 25 2.20 -23.89 4.98
N LYS A 26 3.13 -23.01 5.36
CA LYS A 26 4.54 -23.37 5.53
C LYS A 26 4.74 -24.51 6.53
N LEU A 27 4.10 -24.41 7.70
CA LEU A 27 4.17 -25.45 8.74
C LEU A 27 3.60 -26.79 8.25
N LEU A 28 2.50 -26.76 7.49
CA LEU A 28 1.90 -27.95 6.91
C LEU A 28 2.87 -28.64 5.95
N MET A 29 3.48 -27.88 5.03
CA MET A 29 4.43 -28.42 4.06
C MET A 29 5.68 -29.02 4.71
N ASP A 30 6.23 -28.35 5.74
CA ASP A 30 7.36 -28.85 6.51
C ASP A 30 7.00 -30.19 7.20
N ALA A 31 5.77 -30.29 7.73
CA ALA A 31 5.26 -31.50 8.37
C ALA A 31 5.05 -32.64 7.36
N GLU A 32 4.48 -32.35 6.18
CA GLU A 32 4.28 -33.32 5.11
C GLU A 32 5.60 -33.87 4.57
N LEU A 33 6.59 -32.99 4.37
CA LEU A 33 7.93 -33.40 3.95
C LEU A 33 8.59 -34.28 5.02
N SER A 34 8.52 -33.88 6.29
CA SER A 34 9.06 -34.64 7.42
C SER A 34 8.39 -36.03 7.52
N MET A 35 7.06 -36.09 7.42
CA MET A 35 6.31 -37.34 7.41
C MET A 35 6.75 -38.24 6.25
N SER A 36 6.88 -37.69 5.04
CA SER A 36 7.30 -38.44 3.85
C SER A 36 8.67 -39.11 4.06
N ILE A 37 9.63 -38.38 4.62
CA ILE A 37 11.00 -38.86 4.87
C ILE A 37 10.99 -39.93 5.97
N ASN A 38 10.24 -39.70 7.05
CA ASN A 38 10.18 -40.63 8.17
C ASN A 38 9.48 -41.94 7.81
N LEU A 39 8.44 -41.89 6.97
CA LEU A 39 7.75 -43.08 6.50
C LEU A 39 8.66 -43.95 5.61
N ILE A 40 9.42 -43.34 4.69
CA ILE A 40 10.42 -44.06 3.88
C ILE A 40 11.48 -44.71 4.77
N LYS A 41 12.02 -43.96 5.76
CA LYS A 41 13.02 -44.48 6.71
C LYS A 41 12.48 -45.65 7.53
N PHE A 42 11.25 -45.54 8.01
CA PHE A 42 10.59 -46.58 8.78
C PHE A 42 10.41 -47.85 7.94
N VAL A 43 9.89 -47.74 6.72
CA VAL A 43 9.67 -48.89 5.84
C VAL A 43 10.99 -49.55 5.44
N ARG A 44 12.03 -48.76 5.13
CA ARG A 44 13.37 -49.31 4.85
C ARG A 44 13.90 -50.16 6.01
N LYS A 45 13.57 -49.81 7.25
CA LYS A 45 14.05 -50.51 8.45
C LYS A 45 13.19 -51.74 8.79
N GLU A 46 11.88 -51.58 8.82
CA GLU A 46 10.95 -52.59 9.36
C GLU A 46 10.35 -53.49 8.28
N ALA A 47 10.27 -53.02 7.03
CA ALA A 47 9.65 -53.75 5.92
C ALA A 47 10.35 -53.48 4.56
N PRO A 48 11.65 -53.85 4.40
CA PRO A 48 12.46 -53.44 3.26
C PRO A 48 11.90 -53.87 1.90
N THR A 49 11.18 -55.00 1.87
CA THR A 49 10.52 -55.53 0.66
C THR A 49 9.49 -54.57 0.06
N PHE A 50 8.90 -53.69 0.88
CA PHE A 50 7.89 -52.70 0.47
C PHE A 50 8.48 -51.30 0.23
N GLU A 51 9.79 -51.10 0.42
CA GLU A 51 10.42 -49.77 0.27
C GLU A 51 10.13 -49.14 -1.09
N LYS A 52 10.20 -49.94 -2.16
CA LYS A 52 10.00 -49.46 -3.53
C LYS A 52 8.57 -48.99 -3.77
N ASP A 53 7.59 -49.74 -3.29
CA ASP A 53 6.16 -49.44 -3.45
C ASP A 53 5.78 -48.19 -2.64
N ILE A 54 6.27 -48.10 -1.40
CA ILE A 54 6.03 -46.93 -0.54
C ILE A 54 6.74 -45.70 -1.08
N SER A 55 7.97 -45.82 -1.56
CA SER A 55 8.70 -44.70 -2.18
C SER A 55 7.99 -44.20 -3.44
N PHE A 56 7.46 -45.12 -4.26
CA PHE A 56 6.65 -44.76 -5.43
C PHE A 56 5.36 -44.03 -5.03
N ALA A 57 4.66 -44.50 -3.99
CA ALA A 57 3.43 -43.88 -3.50
C ALA A 57 3.66 -42.48 -2.86
N ILE A 58 4.82 -42.26 -2.24
CA ILE A 58 5.19 -41.00 -1.57
C ILE A 58 5.77 -39.96 -2.54
N ALA A 59 6.42 -40.39 -3.63
CA ALA A 59 7.05 -39.47 -4.59
C ALA A 59 6.13 -38.37 -5.14
N PRO A 60 4.82 -38.62 -5.42
CA PRO A 60 3.88 -37.56 -5.77
C PRO A 60 3.71 -36.51 -4.68
N LEU A 61 3.63 -36.90 -3.40
CA LEU A 61 3.49 -35.97 -2.27
C LEU A 61 4.68 -35.00 -2.20
N GLN A 62 5.90 -35.51 -2.37
CA GLN A 62 7.11 -34.68 -2.42
C GLN A 62 7.14 -33.73 -3.63
N LYS A 63 6.51 -34.10 -4.75
CA LYS A 63 6.37 -33.21 -5.91
C LYS A 63 5.34 -32.12 -5.66
N VAL A 64 4.23 -32.43 -4.99
CA VAL A 64 3.21 -31.45 -4.61
C VAL A 64 3.79 -30.41 -3.66
N VAL A 65 4.49 -30.83 -2.61
CA VAL A 65 5.15 -29.91 -1.65
C VAL A 65 6.08 -28.92 -2.38
N LYS A 66 6.88 -29.37 -3.36
CA LYS A 66 7.74 -28.46 -4.15
C LYS A 66 6.97 -27.45 -4.99
N LEU A 67 5.81 -27.82 -5.52
CA LEU A 67 4.95 -26.88 -6.24
C LEU A 67 4.37 -25.85 -5.26
N GLU A 68 3.91 -26.31 -4.09
CA GLU A 68 3.39 -25.43 -3.04
C GLU A 68 4.45 -24.45 -2.52
N GLU A 69 5.74 -24.80 -2.48
CA GLU A 69 6.83 -23.87 -2.13
C GLU A 69 6.89 -22.66 -3.05
N SER A 70 6.69 -22.89 -4.36
CA SER A 70 6.71 -21.82 -5.35
C SER A 70 5.49 -20.89 -5.24
N GLU A 71 4.32 -21.45 -4.98
CA GLU A 71 3.09 -20.69 -4.77
C GLU A 71 3.13 -19.92 -3.44
N LEU A 72 3.61 -20.55 -2.37
CA LEU A 72 3.78 -19.92 -1.06
C LEU A 72 4.72 -18.71 -1.13
N THR A 73 5.81 -18.81 -1.89
CA THR A 73 6.73 -17.67 -2.09
C THR A 73 6.01 -16.50 -2.75
N SER A 74 5.15 -16.77 -3.74
CA SER A 74 4.35 -15.75 -4.42
C SER A 74 3.30 -15.15 -3.50
N GLU A 75 2.63 -15.97 -2.66
CA GLU A 75 1.65 -15.51 -1.69
C GLU A 75 2.25 -14.64 -0.57
N ILE A 76 3.43 -15.02 -0.06
CA ILE A 76 4.19 -14.19 0.91
C ILE A 76 4.47 -12.82 0.28
N ARG A 77 4.92 -12.79 -0.98
CA ARG A 77 5.19 -11.53 -1.66
C ARG A 77 3.92 -10.66 -1.82
N LEU A 78 2.78 -11.27 -2.12
CA LEU A 78 1.51 -10.57 -2.20
C LEU A 78 1.08 -9.98 -0.84
N ALA A 79 1.29 -10.71 0.25
CA ALA A 79 1.02 -10.20 1.60
C ALA A 79 1.90 -8.98 1.93
N GLU A 80 3.20 -9.05 1.60
CA GLU A 80 4.13 -7.91 1.76
C GLU A 80 3.70 -6.70 0.93
N ASP A 81 3.37 -6.89 -0.35
CA ASP A 81 2.93 -5.80 -1.24
C ASP A 81 1.63 -5.13 -0.74
N LEU A 82 0.69 -5.92 -0.21
CA LEU A 82 -0.54 -5.41 0.40
C LEU A 82 -0.26 -4.63 1.68
N ASN A 83 0.62 -5.13 2.55
CA ASN A 83 1.04 -4.41 3.75
C ASN A 83 1.68 -3.06 3.40
N ASP A 84 2.53 -3.03 2.37
CA ASP A 84 3.16 -1.82 1.86
C ASP A 84 2.13 -0.77 1.43
N ILE A 85 1.07 -1.18 0.74
CA ILE A 85 -0.05 -0.30 0.36
C ILE A 85 -0.74 0.26 1.60
N VAL A 86 -1.01 -0.58 2.60
CA VAL A 86 -1.69 -0.19 3.83
C VAL A 86 -0.87 0.84 4.62
N VAL A 87 0.42 0.60 4.80
CA VAL A 87 1.35 1.53 5.46
C VAL A 87 1.38 2.88 4.75
N ARG A 88 1.47 2.90 3.41
CA ARG A 88 1.46 4.15 2.64
C ARG A 88 0.12 4.87 2.75
N LYS A 89 -1.00 4.15 2.77
CA LYS A 89 -2.32 4.77 2.97
C LYS A 89 -2.44 5.42 4.35
N ARG A 90 -1.89 4.81 5.42
CA ARG A 90 -1.80 5.44 6.75
C ARG A 90 -1.03 6.76 6.72
N VAL A 91 0.10 6.81 6.00
CA VAL A 91 0.87 8.06 5.80
C VAL A 91 0.02 9.13 5.13
N ILE A 92 -0.71 8.79 4.07
CA ILE A 92 -1.60 9.73 3.38
C ILE A 92 -2.68 10.24 4.34
N THR A 93 -3.33 9.38 5.11
CA THR A 93 -4.36 9.80 6.08
C THR A 93 -3.80 10.75 7.14
N ARG A 94 -2.55 10.55 7.60
CA ARG A 94 -1.89 11.51 8.49
C ARG A 94 -1.65 12.86 7.80
N LEU A 95 -1.14 12.84 6.57
CA LEU A 95 -0.91 14.06 5.78
C LEU A 95 -2.22 14.81 5.46
N GLU A 96 -3.34 14.11 5.26
CA GLU A 96 -4.67 14.72 5.10
C GLU A 96 -5.07 15.48 6.38
N GLN A 97 -4.82 14.92 7.55
CA GLN A 97 -5.10 15.56 8.83
C GLN A 97 -4.19 16.78 9.09
N GLU A 98 -2.90 16.68 8.73
CA GLU A 98 -1.96 17.80 8.79
C GLU A 98 -2.39 18.93 7.85
N GLN A 99 -2.78 18.61 6.62
CA GLN A 99 -3.26 19.57 5.63
C GLN A 99 -4.53 20.27 6.10
N LYS A 100 -5.48 19.53 6.70
CA LYS A 100 -6.69 20.10 7.28
C LYS A 100 -6.37 21.08 8.40
N SER A 101 -5.49 20.68 9.32
CA SER A 101 -5.07 21.53 10.44
C SER A 101 -4.36 22.80 9.97
N ALA A 102 -3.47 22.69 8.97
CA ALA A 102 -2.81 23.84 8.36
C ALA A 102 -3.79 24.77 7.62
N ALA A 103 -4.82 24.21 6.96
CA ALA A 103 -5.86 25.00 6.31
C ALA A 103 -6.72 25.78 7.32
N ASP A 104 -7.03 25.18 8.47
CA ASP A 104 -7.79 25.85 9.53
C ASP A 104 -6.95 26.93 10.23
N ALA A 105 -5.66 26.67 10.51
CA ALA A 105 -4.73 27.68 11.02
C ALA A 105 -4.54 28.86 10.05
N TYR A 106 -4.51 28.60 8.75
CA TYR A 106 -4.48 29.66 7.73
C TYR A 106 -5.76 30.51 7.74
N LYS A 107 -6.94 29.89 7.88
CA LYS A 107 -8.20 30.64 7.98
C LYS A 107 -8.23 31.53 9.22
N GLN A 108 -7.81 31.00 10.37
CA GLN A 108 -7.81 31.75 11.62
C GLN A 108 -6.82 32.92 11.58
N SER A 109 -5.58 32.67 11.17
CA SER A 109 -4.55 33.73 11.06
C SER A 109 -4.93 34.82 10.05
N LYS A 110 -5.64 34.48 8.97
CA LYS A 110 -6.20 35.47 8.05
C LYS A 110 -7.22 36.37 8.74
N LEU A 111 -8.12 35.78 9.53
CA LEU A 111 -9.15 36.52 10.25
C LEU A 111 -8.52 37.43 11.33
N ASP A 112 -7.52 36.95 12.06
CA ASP A 112 -6.77 37.73 13.04
C ASP A 112 -6.05 38.93 12.39
N PHE A 113 -5.47 38.74 11.21
CA PHE A 113 -4.83 39.81 10.44
C PHE A 113 -5.82 40.88 9.97
N GLU A 114 -6.98 40.49 9.43
CA GLU A 114 -8.02 41.45 9.04
C GLU A 114 -8.58 42.23 10.24
N ASN A 115 -8.75 41.56 11.39
CA ASN A 115 -9.18 42.21 12.63
C ASN A 115 -8.13 43.20 13.15
N ALA A 116 -6.85 42.83 13.13
CA ALA A 116 -5.76 43.74 13.53
C ALA A 116 -5.68 44.97 12.62
N LYS A 117 -5.94 44.78 11.31
CA LYS A 117 -6.00 45.87 10.34
C LYS A 117 -7.16 46.84 10.63
N HIS A 118 -8.34 46.30 10.95
CA HIS A 118 -9.51 47.10 11.32
C HIS A 118 -9.27 47.88 12.63
N LEU A 119 -8.67 47.25 13.65
CA LEU A 119 -8.33 47.91 14.91
C LEU A 119 -7.37 49.08 14.71
N LEU A 120 -6.32 48.92 13.88
CA LEU A 120 -5.40 50.02 13.57
C LEU A 120 -6.11 51.20 12.90
N GLN A 121 -7.08 50.92 12.01
CA GLN A 121 -7.89 51.95 11.36
C GLN A 121 -8.79 52.70 12.34
N MET A 122 -9.32 52.03 13.37
CA MET A 122 -10.17 52.66 14.39
C MET A 122 -9.38 53.44 15.45
N GLU A 123 -8.18 52.99 15.83
CA GLU A 123 -7.45 53.53 16.98
C GLU A 123 -6.53 54.73 16.68
N TYR A 124 -6.59 55.33 15.49
CA TYR A 124 -5.73 56.46 15.07
C TYR A 124 -4.23 56.18 15.33
N ASN A 125 -3.66 55.16 14.67
CA ASN A 125 -2.22 54.89 14.58
C ASN A 125 -1.45 54.85 15.91
N LYS A 126 -1.97 54.15 16.92
CA LYS A 126 -1.19 53.82 18.11
C LYS A 126 -0.01 52.88 17.78
N LYS A 127 1.17 53.19 18.31
CA LYS A 127 2.42 52.43 18.07
C LYS A 127 2.34 50.96 18.54
N SER A 128 1.54 50.65 19.55
CA SER A 128 1.29 49.29 20.03
C SER A 128 0.46 48.46 19.05
N THR A 129 -0.56 49.06 18.46
CA THR A 129 -1.48 48.43 17.50
C THR A 129 -0.77 48.14 16.18
N GLY A 130 0.19 48.99 15.78
CA GLY A 130 1.09 48.74 14.65
C GLY A 130 1.95 47.48 14.83
N LYS A 131 2.53 47.25 16.03
CA LYS A 131 3.29 46.03 16.33
C LYS A 131 2.42 44.77 16.32
N GLN A 132 1.17 44.88 16.77
CA GLN A 132 0.22 43.76 16.74
C GLN A 132 -0.16 43.39 15.31
N LEU A 133 -0.31 44.38 14.41
CA LEU A 133 -0.54 44.15 12.99
C LEU A 133 0.64 43.42 12.34
N GLU A 134 1.87 43.87 12.58
CA GLU A 134 3.09 43.25 12.04
C GLU A 134 3.21 41.78 12.50
N TYR A 135 2.97 41.51 13.78
CA TYR A 135 2.95 40.14 14.30
C TYR A 135 1.85 39.26 13.69
N ALA A 136 0.64 39.82 13.49
CA ALA A 136 -0.46 39.11 12.84
C ALA A 136 -0.16 38.83 11.35
N GLU A 137 0.49 39.77 10.66
CA GLU A 137 0.92 39.61 9.28
C GLU A 137 1.97 38.49 9.14
N ASP A 138 2.97 38.46 10.01
CA ASP A 138 3.99 37.41 10.02
C ASP A 138 3.39 36.03 10.27
N LYS A 139 2.47 35.92 11.25
CA LYS A 139 1.72 34.68 11.50
C LYS A 139 0.91 34.24 10.29
N TYR A 140 0.24 35.17 9.62
CA TYR A 140 -0.53 34.89 8.41
C TYR A 140 0.37 34.39 7.27
N LYS A 141 1.52 35.03 7.06
CA LYS A 141 2.52 34.59 6.06
C LYS A 141 3.04 33.19 6.37
N GLN A 142 3.40 32.91 7.62
CA GLN A 142 3.87 31.59 8.04
C GLN A 142 2.79 30.52 7.85
N ALA A 143 1.54 30.79 8.26
CA ALA A 143 0.43 29.86 8.08
C ALA A 143 0.10 29.61 6.59
N LYS A 144 0.27 30.62 5.73
CA LYS A 144 0.12 30.49 4.27
C LYS A 144 1.16 29.52 3.69
N THR A 145 2.44 29.69 4.05
CA THR A 145 3.52 28.81 3.60
C THR A 145 3.29 27.38 4.11
N ALA A 146 3.00 27.21 5.40
CA ALA A 146 2.74 25.90 5.98
C ALA A 146 1.57 25.15 5.31
N ARG A 147 0.50 25.86 4.92
CA ARG A 147 -0.62 25.30 4.16
C ARG A 147 -0.19 24.81 2.78
N ILE A 148 0.64 25.57 2.07
CA ILE A 148 1.15 25.20 0.73
C ILE A 148 2.02 23.95 0.86
N ASP A 149 2.97 23.96 1.78
CA ASP A 149 3.89 22.83 2.00
C ASP A 149 3.12 21.54 2.35
N ALA A 150 2.12 21.63 3.23
CA ALA A 150 1.28 20.48 3.60
C ALA A 150 0.49 19.94 2.41
N LEU A 151 -0.04 20.83 1.55
CA LEU A 151 -0.77 20.44 0.35
C LEU A 151 0.14 19.78 -0.70
N GLU A 152 1.35 20.31 -0.90
CA GLU A 152 2.33 19.74 -1.83
C GLU A 152 2.80 18.36 -1.37
N LYS A 153 3.11 18.19 -0.09
CA LYS A 153 3.45 16.89 0.51
C LYS A 153 2.34 15.87 0.32
N LEU A 154 1.08 16.27 0.57
CA LEU A 154 -0.07 15.39 0.38
C LEU A 154 -0.25 14.99 -1.10
N ARG A 155 -0.14 15.95 -2.02
CA ARG A 155 -0.23 15.70 -3.47
C ARG A 155 0.85 14.75 -3.95
N ALA A 156 2.10 14.98 -3.55
CA ALA A 156 3.23 14.14 -3.93
C ALA A 156 3.05 12.69 -3.45
N SER A 157 2.67 12.48 -2.18
CA SER A 157 2.43 11.15 -1.63
C SER A 157 1.23 10.44 -2.29
N THR A 158 0.17 11.18 -2.59
CA THR A 158 -1.01 10.62 -3.27
C THR A 158 -0.71 10.23 -4.72
N GLN A 159 0.05 11.07 -5.43
CA GLN A 159 0.47 10.78 -6.80
C GLN A 159 1.35 9.54 -6.88
N LYS A 160 2.29 9.38 -5.94
CA LYS A 160 3.14 8.18 -5.85
C LYS A 160 2.28 6.92 -5.70
N LEU A 161 1.33 6.92 -4.77
CA LEU A 161 0.44 5.78 -4.56
C LEU A 161 -0.43 5.47 -5.79
N LEU A 162 -0.90 6.49 -6.52
CA LEU A 162 -1.68 6.29 -7.75
C LEU A 162 -0.85 5.66 -8.87
N VAL A 163 0.36 6.17 -9.12
CA VAL A 163 1.27 5.62 -10.14
C VAL A 163 1.59 4.16 -9.85
N GLU A 164 1.86 3.83 -8.60
CA GLU A 164 2.17 2.46 -8.18
C GLU A 164 0.97 1.52 -8.24
N LYS A 165 -0.23 2.00 -7.93
CA LYS A 165 -1.47 1.23 -8.13
C LYS A 165 -1.59 0.77 -9.59
N TYR A 166 -1.26 1.63 -10.55
CA TYR A 166 -1.25 1.27 -11.97
C TYR A 166 -0.13 0.29 -12.33
N SER A 167 1.05 0.38 -11.70
CA SER A 167 2.11 -0.61 -11.95
C SER A 167 1.82 -1.98 -11.36
N ILE A 168 1.22 -2.06 -10.16
CA ILE A 168 0.85 -3.33 -9.51
C ILE A 168 -0.26 -4.03 -10.32
N HIS A 169 -1.26 -3.28 -10.81
CA HIS A 169 -2.32 -3.87 -11.62
C HIS A 169 -1.81 -4.45 -12.96
N CYS A 170 -0.71 -3.89 -13.49
CA CYS A 170 -0.06 -4.31 -14.73
C CYS A 170 1.05 -5.36 -14.53
N ALA A 171 1.56 -5.53 -13.31
CA ALA A 171 2.65 -6.46 -12.99
C ALA A 171 2.15 -7.84 -12.53
N SER A 172 0.85 -8.04 -12.29
CA SER A 172 0.31 -9.35 -11.96
C SER A 172 0.34 -10.28 -13.20
N PRO A 173 1.07 -11.41 -13.17
CA PRO A 173 1.09 -12.38 -14.26
C PRO A 173 -0.30 -12.98 -14.54
N VAL A 174 -1.20 -12.93 -13.56
CA VAL A 174 -2.58 -13.43 -13.67
C VAL A 174 -3.42 -12.55 -14.61
N ALA A 175 -3.22 -11.22 -14.59
CA ALA A 175 -3.91 -10.30 -15.50
C ALA A 175 -3.44 -10.46 -16.97
N TYR A 176 -2.20 -10.89 -17.17
CA TYR A 176 -1.65 -11.18 -18.50
C TYR A 176 -2.30 -12.44 -19.11
N SER A 177 -2.67 -13.42 -18.30
CA SER A 177 -3.30 -14.66 -18.76
C SER A 177 -4.80 -14.53 -19.06
N TYR A 178 -5.52 -13.64 -18.38
CA TYR A 178 -6.96 -13.46 -18.57
C TYR A 178 -7.29 -12.63 -19.82
N SER A 179 -6.42 -11.68 -20.17
CA SER A 179 -6.57 -10.88 -21.39
C SER A 179 -6.17 -11.64 -22.66
N HIS A 180 -5.27 -12.61 -22.59
CA HIS A 180 -4.85 -13.39 -23.77
C HIS A 180 -5.79 -14.54 -24.16
N ARG A 181 -6.62 -15.08 -23.25
CA ARG A 181 -7.63 -16.10 -23.62
C ARG A 181 -8.90 -15.55 -24.28
N HIS A 182 -9.13 -14.23 -24.18
CA HIS A 182 -10.33 -13.60 -24.76
C HIS A 182 -10.04 -12.67 -25.95
N ASN A 183 -8.79 -12.58 -26.42
CA ASN A 183 -8.39 -11.68 -27.52
C ASN A 183 -7.80 -12.38 -28.76
N GLU A 184 -8.10 -13.66 -29.00
CA GLU A 184 -7.71 -14.35 -30.25
C GLU A 184 -8.40 -13.78 -31.52
N LYS A 185 -9.07 -12.63 -31.46
CA LYS A 185 -9.68 -11.98 -32.63
C LYS A 185 -9.47 -10.46 -32.73
N SER A 186 -8.32 -9.94 -32.30
CA SER A 186 -7.95 -8.58 -32.72
C SER A 186 -6.48 -8.47 -33.11
N ASP A 187 -6.25 -8.30 -34.41
CA ASP A 187 -4.99 -7.95 -35.04
C ASP A 187 -4.44 -6.61 -34.53
N ARG A 188 -3.83 -6.61 -33.34
CA ARG A 188 -2.93 -5.53 -32.93
C ARG A 188 -1.67 -6.10 -32.29
N LYS A 189 -0.60 -6.08 -33.08
CA LYS A 189 0.77 -6.35 -32.65
C LYS A 189 1.13 -5.39 -31.50
N LEU A 190 1.27 -5.92 -30.29
CA LEU A 190 1.88 -5.22 -29.16
C LEU A 190 3.40 -5.24 -29.36
N THR A 191 4.03 -4.06 -29.40
CA THR A 191 5.50 -3.93 -29.39
C THR A 191 6.06 -4.04 -27.97
N PRO A 192 7.35 -4.40 -27.77
CA PRO A 192 7.88 -4.91 -26.50
C PRO A 192 8.06 -3.87 -25.39
N TYR A 193 7.64 -2.62 -25.59
CA TYR A 193 7.82 -1.55 -24.62
C TYR A 193 6.51 -0.78 -24.50
N GLY A 194 5.69 -1.18 -23.52
CA GLY A 194 4.40 -0.58 -23.20
C GLY A 194 4.50 0.84 -22.65
N ARG A 195 4.86 1.82 -23.48
CA ARG A 195 4.63 3.24 -23.20
C ARG A 195 3.33 3.67 -23.87
N ALA A 196 2.22 3.57 -23.13
CA ALA A 196 1.02 4.31 -23.46
C ALA A 196 1.19 5.77 -22.97
N TYR A 197 1.54 6.68 -23.87
CA TYR A 197 1.43 8.12 -23.61
C TYR A 197 -0.05 8.52 -23.68
N VAL A 198 -0.64 8.92 -22.56
CA VAL A 198 -1.97 9.55 -22.55
C VAL A 198 -1.81 11.04 -22.76
N ARG A 199 -2.29 11.51 -23.92
CA ARG A 199 -2.41 12.92 -24.30
C ARG A 199 -3.58 13.52 -23.49
N ILE A 200 -3.29 14.45 -22.59
CA ILE A 200 -4.32 15.21 -21.87
C ILE A 200 -4.75 16.36 -22.79
N TYR A 201 -6.02 16.40 -23.20
CA TYR A 201 -6.61 17.60 -23.80
C TYR A 201 -7.07 18.53 -22.68
N VAL A 202 -6.66 19.81 -22.82
CA VAL A 202 -6.94 20.95 -21.92
C VAL A 202 -8.43 21.26 -21.90
#